data_AF-A0AAD9D967-F1
#
_entry.id   AF-A0AAD9D967-F1
#
_cell.length_a   1.000
_cell.length_b   1.000
_cell.length_c   1.000
_cell.angle_alpha   90.00
_cell.angle_beta   90.00
_cell.angle_gamma   90.00
#
_symmetry.space_group_name_H-M   'P 1'
#
loop_
_entity.id
_entity.type
_entity.pdbx_description
1 polymer ?
#
loop_
_entity_poly.entity_id
_entity_poly.type
_entity_poly.pdbx_seq_one_letter_code
_entity_poly.pdbx_strand_id
1 'polypeptide(L)'
;MTLNVLGDSGVESSLLQLRIGQQNSADQNESSTMVPTMDDAKNEEADATTLITNVNIISERLKQAQVLEEECKIFAAATLLEGIDPKHFQPVHHDILKEAELFRRLLHDSASLITASNDDNDNNNKSNETNKSDEWIKQGEQHGGRHDFAMYYKVSDTNQITCRLETPIEPSLLIPILAVLNESELYKTWIPQYKVPRLEVVKSEKLCQSGRVAQTILVETEVPWPIAKRELILKAVACDDIIDSDHNGDGSNCDSKDDNGGGRKDGGGASRILVRIQSLDCEDNGEDGLEILPAKKGVRIKVDGGFVFQKCPIDHPMAKKSSSDDDRDGDDLILLTFTFSVDPKLSILPQSFLNFFLRTAMRQIWGMFLHVAEEVGDGKRPAHSEAIERKREALYDWVEERTNAMLQHSLSK
;
A
#
# COMPACT_ATOMS: atom_id res chain seq x y z
N MET A 1 54.96 8.19 -15.04
CA MET A 1 55.22 6.73 -15.10
C MET A 1 53.96 6.10 -15.70
N THR A 2 53.87 5.94 -17.04
CA THR A 2 54.24 4.72 -17.81
C THR A 2 53.56 3.46 -17.28
N LEU A 3 52.83 2.62 -18.02
CA LEU A 3 52.57 2.50 -19.47
C LEU A 3 51.42 1.47 -19.67
N ASN A 4 50.77 1.55 -20.83
CA ASN A 4 49.75 0.69 -21.48
C ASN A 4 49.86 -0.84 -21.31
N VAL A 5 48.76 -1.57 -21.61
CA VAL A 5 48.64 -2.52 -22.77
C VAL A 5 47.16 -2.87 -23.06
N LEU A 6 46.85 -2.90 -24.37
CA LEU A 6 45.62 -3.29 -25.08
C LEU A 6 45.54 -4.80 -25.37
N GLY A 7 44.33 -5.29 -25.71
CA GLY A 7 44.06 -6.51 -26.49
C GLY A 7 42.60 -6.92 -26.28
N ASP A 8 41.63 -6.62 -27.16
CA ASP A 8 41.39 -6.97 -28.57
C ASP A 8 40.76 -8.35 -28.82
N SER A 9 39.67 -8.28 -29.60
CA SER A 9 39.00 -9.20 -30.52
C SER A 9 38.52 -10.62 -30.12
N GLY A 10 37.32 -10.95 -30.59
CA GLY A 10 36.76 -12.31 -30.59
C GLY A 10 35.30 -12.40 -31.05
N VAL A 11 35.08 -12.26 -32.36
CA VAL A 11 33.82 -12.58 -33.05
C VAL A 11 33.77 -14.09 -33.31
N GLU A 12 32.71 -14.79 -32.92
CA GLU A 12 32.31 -16.04 -33.57
C GLU A 12 30.80 -16.10 -33.81
N SER A 13 30.48 -16.36 -35.07
CA SER A 13 29.18 -16.64 -35.67
C SER A 13 28.95 -18.15 -35.64
N SER A 14 27.75 -18.61 -35.31
CA SER A 14 27.27 -19.90 -35.83
C SER A 14 25.75 -19.97 -35.91
N LEU A 15 25.32 -20.13 -37.16
CA LEU A 15 24.02 -20.57 -37.65
C LEU A 15 23.68 -22.00 -37.17
N LEU A 16 22.41 -22.23 -36.80
CA LEU A 16 21.69 -23.51 -37.02
C LEU A 16 20.17 -23.22 -36.96
N GLN A 17 19.56 -22.91 -38.09
CA GLN A 17 18.61 -23.78 -38.83
C GLN A 17 17.47 -24.44 -38.02
N LEU A 18 16.26 -23.89 -38.22
CA LEU A 18 15.04 -24.57 -38.72
C LEU A 18 14.95 -26.10 -38.50
N ARG A 19 13.97 -26.51 -37.68
CA ARG A 19 13.22 -27.75 -37.91
C ARG A 19 11.73 -27.53 -37.77
N ILE A 20 11.09 -27.55 -38.92
CA ILE A 20 9.66 -27.78 -39.15
C ILE A 20 9.33 -29.20 -38.68
N GLY A 21 8.23 -29.33 -37.95
CA GLY A 21 7.61 -30.60 -37.58
C GLY A 21 6.10 -30.44 -37.47
N GLN A 22 5.44 -30.40 -38.63
CA GLN A 22 4.00 -30.63 -38.76
C GLN A 22 3.70 -32.08 -38.39
N GLN A 23 2.64 -32.32 -37.60
CA GLN A 23 1.81 -33.50 -37.77
C GLN A 23 0.34 -33.14 -37.51
N ASN A 24 -0.45 -33.37 -38.57
CA ASN A 24 -1.90 -33.31 -38.63
C ASN A 24 -2.52 -34.57 -38.01
N SER A 25 -3.72 -34.45 -37.42
CA SER A 25 -4.92 -35.27 -37.68
C SER A 25 -6.05 -34.67 -36.82
N ALA A 26 -7.09 -34.03 -37.36
CA ALA A 26 -8.18 -34.54 -38.19
C ALA A 26 -9.00 -35.64 -37.49
N ASP A 27 -10.18 -35.25 -37.02
CA ASP A 27 -11.50 -35.91 -37.07
C ASP A 27 -12.50 -34.88 -36.49
N GLN A 28 -13.34 -34.14 -37.25
CA GLN A 28 -14.56 -34.54 -37.97
C GLN A 28 -15.43 -35.50 -37.15
N ASN A 29 -16.73 -35.38 -36.99
CA ASN A 29 -17.78 -34.45 -37.39
C ASN A 29 -19.05 -35.14 -36.85
N GLU A 30 -19.96 -34.49 -36.14
CA GLU A 30 -21.36 -34.94 -36.18
C GLU A 30 -22.33 -33.82 -35.82
N SER A 31 -23.11 -33.47 -36.84
CA SER A 31 -24.22 -32.55 -36.86
C SER A 31 -25.49 -33.31 -36.50
N SER A 32 -26.36 -32.72 -35.70
CA SER A 32 -27.79 -33.08 -35.72
C SER A 32 -28.66 -31.89 -35.38
N THR A 33 -29.84 -31.88 -36.00
CA THR A 33 -30.64 -30.71 -36.40
C THR A 33 -31.89 -30.57 -35.52
N MET A 34 -32.20 -29.31 -35.16
CA MET A 34 -33.50 -28.67 -34.85
C MET A 34 -34.54 -29.31 -33.89
N VAL A 35 -35.11 -28.48 -32.99
CA VAL A 35 -36.45 -27.83 -33.05
C VAL A 35 -36.66 -26.99 -31.76
N PRO A 36 -37.41 -25.86 -31.79
CA PRO A 36 -37.41 -24.85 -30.73
C PRO A 36 -38.57 -25.01 -29.74
N THR A 37 -38.41 -24.48 -28.52
CA THR A 37 -39.51 -24.29 -27.57
C THR A 37 -39.45 -22.90 -26.96
N MET A 38 -40.62 -22.28 -26.97
CA MET A 38 -40.99 -20.95 -26.49
C MET A 38 -40.88 -20.82 -24.97
N ASP A 39 -40.72 -19.55 -24.57
CA ASP A 39 -41.18 -18.91 -23.34
C ASP A 39 -40.71 -19.46 -22.00
N ASP A 40 -39.83 -18.70 -21.34
CA ASP A 40 -40.15 -18.21 -20.00
C ASP A 40 -39.29 -16.96 -19.70
N ALA A 41 -39.99 -15.82 -19.67
CA ALA A 41 -39.48 -14.56 -19.18
C ALA A 41 -39.14 -14.69 -17.69
N LYS A 42 -37.85 -14.62 -17.36
CA LYS A 42 -37.39 -14.30 -16.02
C LYS A 42 -36.61 -13.00 -16.08
N ASN A 43 -37.14 -12.01 -15.38
CA ASN A 43 -36.51 -10.74 -15.05
C ASN A 43 -35.07 -10.97 -14.58
N GLU A 44 -34.12 -10.75 -15.47
CA GLU A 44 -32.79 -10.27 -15.10
C GLU A 44 -32.92 -8.76 -14.96
N GLU A 45 -33.09 -8.31 -13.73
CA GLU A 45 -32.84 -6.92 -13.34
C GLU A 45 -31.32 -6.73 -13.40
N ALA A 46 -30.82 -6.59 -14.63
CA ALA A 46 -29.46 -6.18 -14.91
C ALA A 46 -29.30 -4.77 -14.34
N ASP A 47 -28.44 -4.63 -13.34
CA ASP A 47 -27.85 -3.37 -12.93
C ASP A 47 -27.03 -2.83 -14.12
N ALA A 48 -27.73 -2.26 -15.09
CA ALA A 48 -27.17 -1.74 -16.31
C ALA A 48 -26.40 -0.49 -15.93
N THR A 49 -25.10 -0.66 -15.69
CA THR A 49 -24.15 0.44 -15.59
C THR A 49 -24.27 1.24 -16.88
N THR A 50 -24.92 2.40 -16.82
CA THR A 50 -25.24 3.23 -17.99
C THR A 50 -23.94 3.65 -18.67
N LEU A 51 -23.55 2.95 -19.74
CA LEU A 51 -22.34 3.25 -20.49
C LEU A 51 -22.46 4.64 -21.11
N ILE A 52 -21.46 5.48 -20.85
CA ILE A 52 -21.41 6.84 -21.38
C ILE A 52 -20.98 6.74 -22.83
N THR A 53 -21.82 7.24 -23.74
CA THR A 53 -21.58 7.14 -25.20
C THR A 53 -21.23 8.47 -25.85
N ASN A 54 -21.36 9.60 -25.13
CA ASN A 54 -21.04 10.92 -25.66
C ASN A 54 -19.52 11.14 -25.67
N VAL A 55 -18.93 11.20 -26.87
CA VAL A 55 -17.47 11.33 -27.10
C VAL A 55 -16.88 12.58 -26.43
N ASN A 56 -17.60 13.70 -26.39
CA ASN A 56 -17.09 14.92 -25.77
C ASN A 56 -16.98 14.75 -24.24
N ILE A 57 -18.00 14.17 -23.62
CA ILE A 57 -18.02 13.88 -22.18
C ILE A 57 -16.91 12.87 -21.82
N ILE A 58 -16.72 11.84 -22.64
CA ILE A 58 -15.64 10.87 -22.46
C ILE A 58 -14.27 11.57 -22.51
N SER A 59 -14.03 12.39 -23.55
CA SER A 59 -12.75 13.07 -23.70
C SER A 59 -12.45 14.04 -22.56
N GLU A 60 -13.46 14.73 -22.04
CA GLU A 60 -13.32 15.65 -20.91
C GLU A 60 -12.97 14.90 -19.63
N ARG A 61 -13.73 13.83 -19.30
CA ARG A 61 -13.48 13.00 -18.13
C ARG A 61 -12.10 12.34 -18.14
N LEU A 62 -11.65 11.84 -19.30
CA LEU A 62 -10.31 11.26 -19.45
C LEU A 62 -9.20 12.28 -19.16
N LYS A 63 -9.32 13.50 -19.70
CA LYS A 63 -8.35 14.58 -19.43
C LYS A 63 -8.36 15.00 -17.96
N GLN A 64 -9.53 15.13 -17.36
CA GLN A 64 -9.65 15.50 -15.96
C GLN A 64 -9.10 14.40 -15.04
N ALA A 65 -9.28 13.12 -15.38
CA ALA A 65 -8.68 12.01 -14.63
C ALA A 65 -7.14 12.08 -14.65
N GLN A 66 -6.53 12.47 -15.78
CA GLN A 66 -5.07 12.67 -15.86
C GLN A 66 -4.61 13.81 -14.95
N VAL A 67 -5.29 14.96 -14.95
CA VAL A 67 -4.97 16.09 -14.06
C VAL A 67 -5.07 15.67 -12.59
N LEU A 68 -6.10 14.94 -12.21
CA LEU A 68 -6.27 14.45 -10.84
C LEU A 68 -5.19 13.43 -10.43
N GLU A 69 -4.70 12.62 -11.38
CA GLU A 69 -3.56 11.72 -11.13
C GLU A 69 -2.28 12.51 -10.83
N GLU A 70 -1.98 13.55 -11.62
CA GLU A 70 -0.84 14.46 -11.37
C GLU A 70 -0.96 15.19 -10.03
N GLU A 71 -2.19 15.45 -9.57
CA GLU A 71 -2.51 16.00 -8.25
C GLU A 71 -2.46 14.97 -7.11
N CYS A 72 -2.18 13.70 -7.40
CA CYS A 72 -2.15 12.58 -6.45
C CYS A 72 -3.53 12.21 -5.87
N LYS A 73 -4.62 12.53 -6.59
CA LYS A 73 -6.03 12.27 -6.23
C LYS A 73 -6.58 11.02 -6.94
N ILE A 74 -5.92 9.88 -6.71
CA ILE A 74 -6.16 8.62 -7.43
C ILE A 74 -7.61 8.14 -7.37
N PHE A 75 -8.28 8.26 -6.23
CA PHE A 75 -9.69 7.83 -6.12
C PHE A 75 -10.63 8.71 -6.96
N ALA A 76 -10.47 10.03 -6.89
CA ALA A 76 -11.28 10.95 -7.69
C ALA A 76 -11.04 10.74 -9.19
N ALA A 77 -9.77 10.53 -9.59
CA ALA A 77 -9.41 10.17 -10.96
C ALA A 77 -10.09 8.87 -11.41
N ALA A 78 -10.06 7.82 -10.58
CA ALA A 78 -10.69 6.53 -10.88
C ALA A 78 -12.21 6.65 -11.03
N THR A 79 -12.87 7.43 -10.17
CA THR A 79 -14.31 7.70 -10.28
C THR A 79 -14.66 8.35 -11.63
N LEU A 80 -13.82 9.26 -12.13
CA LEU A 80 -14.00 9.85 -13.46
C LEU A 80 -13.82 8.85 -14.61
N LEU A 81 -13.27 7.66 -14.38
CA LEU A 81 -13.14 6.62 -15.40
C LEU A 81 -14.30 5.61 -15.38
N GLU A 82 -15.14 5.60 -14.35
CA GLU A 82 -16.25 4.66 -14.21
C GLU A 82 -17.30 4.82 -15.32
N GLY A 83 -17.71 3.69 -15.92
CA GLY A 83 -18.72 3.67 -16.99
C GLY A 83 -18.22 4.10 -18.38
N ILE A 84 -16.92 4.40 -18.53
CA ILE A 84 -16.28 4.64 -19.82
C ILE A 84 -15.77 3.30 -20.38
N ASP A 85 -16.02 3.03 -21.66
CA ASP A 85 -15.50 1.85 -22.35
C ASP A 85 -13.95 1.87 -22.39
N PRO A 86 -13.27 0.81 -21.88
CA PRO A 86 -11.81 0.74 -21.84
C PRO A 86 -11.11 0.92 -23.19
N LYS A 87 -11.78 0.75 -24.33
CA LYS A 87 -11.18 1.04 -25.64
C LYS A 87 -10.75 2.51 -25.82
N HIS A 88 -11.29 3.41 -25.01
CA HIS A 88 -10.92 4.83 -25.00
C HIS A 88 -9.75 5.14 -24.06
N PHE A 89 -9.29 4.15 -23.29
CA PHE A 89 -8.23 4.35 -22.31
C PHE A 89 -6.86 4.44 -22.98
N GLN A 90 -6.00 5.22 -22.33
CA GLN A 90 -4.58 5.31 -22.58
C GLN A 90 -3.89 4.60 -21.40
N PRO A 91 -2.58 4.27 -21.49
CA PRO A 91 -1.87 3.59 -20.42
C PRO A 91 -2.10 4.22 -19.03
N VAL A 92 -2.00 5.54 -18.92
CA VAL A 92 -2.24 6.28 -17.67
C VAL A 92 -3.61 6.01 -17.04
N HIS A 93 -4.67 5.82 -17.84
CA HIS A 93 -6.00 5.52 -17.30
C HIS A 93 -6.07 4.10 -16.72
N HIS A 94 -5.35 3.14 -17.31
CA HIS A 94 -5.21 1.80 -16.74
C HIS A 94 -4.41 1.83 -15.45
N ASP A 95 -3.34 2.65 -15.40
CA ASP A 95 -2.52 2.81 -14.19
C ASP A 95 -3.33 3.43 -13.04
N ILE A 96 -4.13 4.46 -13.31
CA ILE A 96 -5.07 5.05 -12.32
C ILE A 96 -5.99 3.97 -11.73
N LEU A 97 -6.63 3.15 -12.57
CA LEU A 97 -7.55 2.11 -12.10
C LEU A 97 -6.82 1.00 -11.33
N LYS A 98 -5.63 0.59 -11.78
CA LYS A 98 -4.76 -0.38 -11.11
C LYS A 98 -4.38 0.13 -9.72
N GLU A 99 -3.88 1.36 -9.61
CA GLU A 99 -3.45 1.95 -8.35
C GLU A 99 -4.63 2.18 -7.40
N ALA A 100 -5.76 2.68 -7.90
CA ALA A 100 -6.98 2.84 -7.09
C ALA A 100 -7.43 1.52 -6.46
N GLU A 101 -7.42 0.44 -7.23
CA GLU A 101 -7.74 -0.89 -6.72
C GLU A 101 -6.75 -1.37 -5.66
N LEU A 102 -5.45 -1.13 -5.85
CA LEU A 102 -4.45 -1.46 -4.83
C LEU A 102 -4.64 -0.65 -3.54
N PHE A 103 -4.98 0.63 -3.62
CA PHE A 103 -5.31 1.44 -2.45
C PHE A 103 -6.60 0.97 -1.75
N ARG A 104 -7.62 0.53 -2.50
CA ARG A 104 -8.82 -0.08 -1.89
C ARG A 104 -8.48 -1.32 -1.08
N ARG A 105 -7.57 -2.18 -1.57
CA ARG A 105 -7.08 -3.33 -0.81
C ARG A 105 -6.33 -2.93 0.45
N LEU A 106 -5.45 -1.93 0.37
CA LEU A 106 -4.76 -1.38 1.54
C LEU A 106 -5.74 -0.90 2.62
N LEU A 107 -6.78 -0.16 2.21
CA LEU A 107 -7.84 0.31 3.11
C LEU A 107 -8.63 -0.86 3.72
N HIS A 108 -8.99 -1.85 2.91
CA HIS A 108 -9.67 -3.05 3.39
C HIS A 108 -8.85 -3.80 4.45
N ASP A 109 -7.56 -4.04 4.18
CA ASP A 109 -6.69 -4.77 5.10
C ASP A 109 -6.45 -3.99 6.39
N SER A 110 -6.30 -2.67 6.29
CA SER A 110 -6.14 -1.78 7.45
C SER A 110 -7.41 -1.58 8.27
N ALA A 111 -8.58 -1.76 7.67
CA ALA A 111 -9.88 -1.66 8.34
C ALA A 111 -10.43 -3.02 8.82
N SER A 112 -9.78 -4.13 8.43
CA SER A 112 -10.24 -5.47 8.77
C SER A 112 -10.45 -5.63 10.28
N LEU A 113 -11.56 -6.28 10.67
CA LEU A 113 -11.96 -6.39 12.06
C LEU A 113 -10.95 -7.24 12.85
N ILE A 114 -10.39 -6.63 13.90
CA ILE A 114 -9.56 -7.34 14.87
C ILE A 114 -10.52 -8.08 15.81
N THR A 115 -10.84 -9.31 15.45
CA THR A 115 -11.50 -10.24 16.37
C THR A 115 -10.37 -10.92 17.10
N ALA A 116 -9.84 -10.29 18.15
CA ALA A 116 -8.78 -10.89 18.93
C ALA A 116 -9.41 -11.95 19.84
N SER A 117 -9.06 -13.23 19.66
CA SER A 117 -9.30 -14.24 20.69
C SER A 117 -8.49 -13.84 21.94
N ASN A 118 -9.13 -13.18 22.91
CA ASN A 118 -8.53 -12.98 24.22
C ASN A 118 -8.36 -14.37 24.84
N ASP A 119 -7.12 -14.77 25.05
CA ASP A 119 -6.72 -16.05 25.63
C ASP A 119 -6.90 -16.02 27.17
N ASP A 120 -8.02 -15.48 27.64
CA ASP A 120 -8.46 -15.53 29.02
C ASP A 120 -9.59 -16.56 29.14
N ASN A 121 -9.18 -17.82 29.14
CA ASN A 121 -9.73 -18.86 30.01
C ASN A 121 -11.27 -18.99 30.04
N ASP A 122 -11.90 -19.45 28.96
CA ASP A 122 -13.27 -20.00 29.04
C ASP A 122 -13.41 -21.33 28.29
N ASN A 123 -13.30 -22.42 29.06
CA ASN A 123 -13.71 -23.76 28.68
C ASN A 123 -15.25 -23.80 28.56
N ASN A 124 -15.77 -23.67 27.34
CA ASN A 124 -16.89 -24.45 26.77
C ASN A 124 -17.65 -23.65 25.71
N ASN A 125 -17.37 -23.89 24.43
CA ASN A 125 -18.34 -24.48 23.51
C ASN A 125 -17.76 -24.64 22.11
N LYS A 126 -17.79 -25.87 21.62
CA LYS A 126 -17.60 -26.21 20.21
C LYS A 126 -18.82 -25.77 19.41
N SER A 127 -18.65 -24.81 18.50
CA SER A 127 -19.22 -24.87 17.14
C SER A 127 -18.86 -23.61 16.35
N ASN A 128 -17.77 -23.68 15.59
CA ASN A 128 -17.69 -23.34 14.17
C ASN A 128 -16.22 -23.37 13.76
N GLU A 129 -15.86 -24.29 12.86
CA GLU A 129 -14.58 -24.30 12.15
C GLU A 129 -14.56 -23.14 11.16
N THR A 130 -14.48 -21.91 11.66
CA THR A 130 -14.02 -20.77 10.86
C THR A 130 -12.49 -20.84 10.82
N ASN A 131 -11.92 -20.80 9.62
CA ASN A 131 -10.49 -20.92 9.35
C ASN A 131 -9.66 -20.03 10.28
N LYS A 132 -8.97 -20.64 11.25
CA LYS A 132 -8.07 -19.94 12.20
C LYS A 132 -6.91 -19.20 11.52
N SER A 133 -6.67 -19.45 10.23
CA SER A 133 -5.54 -18.90 9.46
C SER A 133 -5.71 -17.43 9.05
N ASP A 134 -6.85 -16.80 9.31
CA ASP A 134 -7.09 -15.39 8.93
C ASP A 134 -7.49 -14.47 10.10
N GLU A 135 -7.45 -14.99 11.33
CA GLU A 135 -7.78 -14.23 12.54
C GLU A 135 -6.57 -13.42 13.03
N TRP A 136 -6.82 -12.15 13.41
CA TRP A 136 -5.79 -11.27 13.95
C TRP A 136 -5.41 -11.65 15.38
N ILE A 137 -4.14 -11.95 15.59
CA ILE A 137 -3.55 -12.22 16.89
C ILE A 137 -2.86 -10.95 17.40
N LYS A 138 -3.25 -10.50 18.59
CA LYS A 138 -2.60 -9.38 19.26
C LYS A 138 -1.22 -9.80 19.79
N GLN A 139 -0.15 -9.28 19.21
CA GLN A 139 1.21 -9.61 19.64
C GLN A 139 1.63 -8.85 20.89
N GLY A 140 1.12 -7.63 21.07
CA GLY A 140 1.32 -6.86 22.28
C GLY A 140 1.11 -5.36 22.08
N GLU A 141 1.17 -4.64 23.19
CA GLU A 141 1.07 -3.19 23.23
C GLU A 141 2.33 -2.61 23.86
N GLN A 142 2.57 -1.33 23.60
CA GLN A 142 3.51 -0.50 24.33
C GLN A 142 2.74 0.69 24.88
N HIS A 143 2.90 0.94 26.19
CA HIS A 143 2.25 2.04 26.91
C HIS A 143 3.27 2.80 27.75
N GLY A 144 3.09 4.11 27.91
CA GLY A 144 3.89 4.95 28.82
C GLY A 144 5.35 5.09 28.41
N GLY A 145 5.67 4.74 27.16
CA GLY A 145 6.94 5.09 26.51
C GLY A 145 6.82 6.46 25.85
N ARG A 146 7.64 6.72 24.81
CA ARG A 146 7.47 7.93 23.98
C ARG A 146 6.23 7.88 23.09
N HIS A 147 5.87 6.68 22.63
CA HIS A 147 4.68 6.45 21.83
C HIS A 147 3.97 5.19 22.29
N ASP A 148 2.64 5.28 22.28
CA ASP A 148 1.74 4.18 22.53
C ASP A 148 1.37 3.52 21.21
N PHE A 149 1.53 2.19 21.13
CA PHE A 149 1.15 1.45 19.93
C PHE A 149 0.70 0.03 20.23
N ALA A 150 -0.17 -0.48 19.36
CA ALA A 150 -0.60 -1.87 19.35
C ALA A 150 -0.07 -2.55 18.09
N MET A 151 0.28 -3.84 18.21
CA MET A 151 0.71 -4.66 17.10
C MET A 151 -0.09 -5.95 17.03
N TYR A 152 -0.58 -6.23 15.84
CA TYR A 152 -1.36 -7.40 15.50
C TYR A 152 -0.68 -8.12 14.35
N TYR A 153 -0.87 -9.44 14.27
CA TYR A 153 -0.42 -10.23 13.14
C TYR A 153 -1.38 -11.37 12.84
N LYS A 154 -1.33 -11.86 11.61
CA LYS A 154 -1.93 -13.13 11.20
C LYS A 154 -0.96 -13.87 10.29
N VAL A 155 -1.11 -15.18 10.22
CA VAL A 155 -0.27 -16.04 9.38
C VAL A 155 -1.18 -16.90 8.52
N SER A 156 -1.09 -16.74 7.20
CA SER A 156 -1.88 -17.51 6.26
C SER A 156 -1.40 -18.96 6.17
N ASP A 157 -2.23 -19.82 5.57
CA ASP A 157 -1.88 -21.22 5.29
C ASP A 157 -0.67 -21.37 4.35
N THR A 158 -0.30 -20.30 3.62
CA THR A 158 0.88 -20.26 2.74
C THR A 158 2.11 -19.66 3.44
N ASN A 159 2.12 -19.58 4.77
CA ASN A 159 3.17 -18.94 5.58
C ASN A 159 3.38 -17.45 5.29
N GLN A 160 2.41 -16.76 4.68
CA GLN A 160 2.47 -15.30 4.54
C GLN A 160 2.18 -14.68 5.91
N ILE A 161 3.02 -13.74 6.32
CA ILE A 161 2.86 -13.04 7.60
C ILE A 161 2.28 -11.67 7.30
N THR A 162 1.12 -11.36 7.84
CA THR A 162 0.55 -10.00 7.79
C THR A 162 0.66 -9.37 9.16
N CYS A 163 1.15 -8.14 9.22
CA CYS A 163 1.26 -7.35 10.45
C CYS A 163 0.47 -6.05 10.29
N ARG A 164 -0.11 -5.59 11.40
CA ARG A 164 -0.75 -4.28 11.53
C ARG A 164 -0.26 -3.60 12.79
N LEU A 165 0.22 -2.37 12.65
CA LEU A 165 0.64 -1.51 13.75
C LEU A 165 -0.24 -0.26 13.78
N GLU A 166 -0.68 0.14 14.97
CA GLU A 166 -1.53 1.30 15.17
C GLU A 166 -0.91 2.21 16.21
N THR A 167 -0.76 3.50 15.89
CA THR A 167 -0.10 4.50 16.74
C THR A 167 -0.80 5.85 16.56
N PRO A 168 -1.42 6.41 17.60
CA PRO A 168 -1.83 7.81 17.60
C PRO A 168 -0.57 8.70 17.61
N ILE A 169 -0.55 9.71 16.75
CA ILE A 169 0.54 10.68 16.64
C ILE A 169 -0.02 12.10 16.61
N GLU A 170 0.78 13.06 17.00
CA GLU A 170 0.47 14.48 16.82
C GLU A 170 0.61 14.87 15.33
N PRO A 171 -0.21 15.81 14.81
CA PRO A 171 -0.13 16.25 13.41
C PRO A 171 1.26 16.75 12.99
N SER A 172 1.98 17.39 13.92
CA SER A 172 3.35 17.89 13.74
C SER A 172 4.34 16.78 13.33
N LEU A 173 4.05 15.51 13.66
CA LEU A 173 4.93 14.38 13.39
C LEU A 173 4.72 13.79 11.99
N LEU A 174 3.68 14.18 11.24
CA LEU A 174 3.38 13.58 9.94
C LEU A 174 4.49 13.83 8.90
N ILE A 175 4.91 15.08 8.72
CA ILE A 175 6.02 15.42 7.79
C ILE A 175 7.31 14.71 8.20
N PRO A 176 7.75 14.75 9.49
CA PRO A 176 8.89 13.97 9.93
C PRO A 176 8.79 12.47 9.63
N ILE A 177 7.64 11.85 9.88
CA ILE A 177 7.39 10.44 9.56
C ILE A 177 7.56 10.17 8.06
N LEU A 178 6.91 10.97 7.21
CA LEU A 178 6.99 10.81 5.77
C LEU A 178 8.41 11.05 5.25
N ALA A 179 9.16 11.97 5.87
CA ALA A 179 10.57 12.18 5.54
C ALA A 179 11.44 10.96 5.89
N VAL A 180 11.25 10.36 7.07
CA VAL A 180 11.97 9.13 7.45
C VAL A 180 11.66 7.99 6.47
N LEU A 181 10.43 7.89 5.97
CA LEU A 181 10.04 6.91 4.95
C LEU A 181 10.61 7.24 3.56
N ASN A 182 10.59 8.51 3.15
CA ASN A 182 10.91 8.96 1.79
C ASN A 182 12.42 9.04 1.51
N GLU A 183 13.24 9.31 2.52
CA GLU A 183 14.69 9.35 2.41
C GLU A 183 15.29 7.94 2.59
N SER A 184 14.96 7.05 1.65
CA SER A 184 15.34 5.63 1.64
C SER A 184 16.85 5.38 1.81
N GLU A 185 17.67 6.29 1.30
CA GLU A 185 19.14 6.25 1.38
C GLU A 185 19.63 6.35 2.84
N LEU A 186 18.80 6.89 3.75
CA LEU A 186 19.09 7.05 5.17
C LEU A 186 18.61 5.87 6.02
N TYR A 187 17.98 4.84 5.44
CA TYR A 187 17.45 3.69 6.19
C TYR A 187 18.51 3.01 7.05
N LYS A 188 19.75 2.93 6.57
CA LYS A 188 20.87 2.35 7.33
C LYS A 188 21.22 3.12 8.61
N THR A 189 20.81 4.39 8.72
CA THR A 189 21.10 5.26 9.87
C THR A 189 20.14 5.05 11.04
N TRP A 190 19.03 4.36 10.82
CA TRP A 190 17.99 4.17 11.84
C TRP A 190 17.44 2.75 11.91
N ILE A 191 17.38 1.98 10.82
CA ILE A 191 17.00 0.57 10.92
C ILE A 191 18.03 -0.16 11.79
N PRO A 192 17.61 -0.96 12.80
CA PRO A 192 18.52 -1.64 13.70
C PRO A 192 19.57 -2.49 12.98
N GLN A 193 20.80 -2.45 13.49
CA GLN A 193 21.95 -3.19 12.97
C GLN A 193 22.44 -4.19 14.03
N TYR A 194 21.82 -5.37 14.08
CA TYR A 194 22.16 -6.44 15.03
C TYR A 194 23.27 -7.33 14.51
N LYS A 195 24.20 -7.68 15.40
CA LYS A 195 25.21 -8.71 15.15
C LYS A 195 24.69 -10.11 15.48
N VAL A 196 23.92 -10.26 16.55
CA VAL A 196 23.37 -11.55 17.01
C VAL A 196 21.97 -11.37 17.62
N PRO A 197 20.92 -12.00 17.04
CA PRO A 197 20.93 -12.61 15.70
C PRO A 197 21.12 -11.52 14.63
N ARG A 198 21.79 -11.86 13.51
CA ARG A 198 22.19 -10.84 12.52
C ARG A 198 20.97 -10.25 11.82
N LEU A 199 20.83 -8.93 11.87
CA LEU A 199 19.85 -8.16 11.13
C LEU A 199 20.49 -6.83 10.75
N GLU A 200 20.75 -6.59 9.48
CA GLU A 200 21.37 -5.34 9.04
C GLU A 200 20.92 -4.95 7.64
N VAL A 201 20.89 -3.65 7.38
CA VAL A 201 20.69 -3.10 6.04
C VAL A 201 22.05 -3.02 5.37
N VAL A 202 22.24 -3.88 4.37
CA VAL A 202 23.48 -3.94 3.59
C VAL A 202 23.50 -2.80 2.59
N LYS A 203 22.39 -2.62 1.88
CA LYS A 203 22.22 -1.63 0.82
C LYS A 203 20.82 -1.04 0.87
N SER A 204 20.71 0.27 0.66
CA SER A 204 19.44 0.97 0.45
C SER A 204 19.68 2.04 -0.62
N GLU A 205 18.95 1.99 -1.72
CA GLU A 205 19.16 2.85 -2.89
C GLU A 205 17.82 3.21 -3.52
N LYS A 206 17.65 4.48 -3.88
CA LYS A 206 16.53 4.91 -4.71
C LYS A 206 16.85 4.63 -6.18
N LEU A 207 16.07 3.74 -6.80
CA LEU A 207 16.25 3.36 -8.20
C LEU A 207 15.60 4.38 -9.13
N CYS A 208 14.39 4.82 -8.81
CA CYS A 208 13.72 5.90 -9.52
C CYS A 208 12.79 6.70 -8.62
N GLN A 209 12.46 7.91 -9.06
CA GLN A 209 11.38 8.74 -8.55
C GLN A 209 10.43 9.01 -9.72
N SER A 210 9.18 8.56 -9.60
CA SER A 210 8.13 8.81 -10.58
C SER A 210 7.12 9.80 -9.97
N GLY A 211 6.91 10.94 -10.63
CA GLY A 211 6.01 11.97 -10.11
C GLY A 211 6.37 12.51 -8.72
N ARG A 212 5.38 13.12 -8.05
CA ARG A 212 5.53 13.81 -6.76
C ARG A 212 5.79 12.84 -5.61
N VAL A 213 5.00 11.77 -5.57
CA VAL A 213 4.85 10.89 -4.40
C VAL A 213 5.07 9.42 -4.71
N ALA A 214 5.62 9.09 -5.88
CA ALA A 214 5.98 7.71 -6.22
C ALA A 214 7.50 7.53 -6.38
N GLN A 215 7.99 6.40 -5.89
CA GLN A 215 9.40 6.04 -5.97
C GLN A 215 9.56 4.53 -5.94
N THR A 216 10.62 4.06 -6.57
CA THR A 216 11.02 2.65 -6.49
C THR A 216 12.41 2.57 -5.84
N ILE A 217 12.52 1.75 -4.80
CA ILE A 217 13.72 1.61 -3.96
C ILE A 217 14.21 0.16 -3.93
N LEU A 218 15.53 -0.03 -3.82
CA LEU A 218 16.17 -1.31 -3.57
C LEU A 218 16.69 -1.36 -2.13
N VAL A 219 16.30 -2.38 -1.38
CA VAL A 219 16.81 -2.67 -0.04
C VAL A 219 17.35 -4.09 0.02
N GLU A 220 18.61 -4.23 0.40
CA GLU A 220 19.23 -5.53 0.71
C GLU A 220 19.46 -5.64 2.21
N THR A 221 19.00 -6.74 2.80
CA THR A 221 19.14 -7.01 4.23
C THR A 221 19.79 -8.36 4.50
N GLU A 222 20.59 -8.40 5.56
CA GLU A 222 21.01 -9.65 6.18
C GLU A 222 20.02 -9.99 7.28
N VAL A 223 19.72 -11.27 7.42
CA VAL A 223 18.73 -11.79 8.37
C VAL A 223 19.33 -12.97 9.16
N PRO A 224 18.71 -13.38 10.28
CA PRO A 224 19.26 -14.42 11.14
C PRO A 224 19.45 -15.75 10.40
N TRP A 225 20.60 -16.41 10.62
CA TRP A 225 20.84 -17.78 10.16
C TRP A 225 19.73 -18.73 10.70
N PRO A 226 19.22 -19.68 9.90
CA PRO A 226 19.71 -20.17 8.60
C PRO A 226 19.17 -19.44 7.36
N ILE A 227 18.60 -18.25 7.52
CA ILE A 227 17.92 -17.56 6.43
C ILE A 227 18.95 -16.84 5.55
N ALA A 228 18.85 -17.04 4.23
CA ALA A 228 19.69 -16.33 3.27
C ALA A 228 19.32 -14.83 3.22
N LYS A 229 20.27 -14.00 2.77
CA LYS A 229 20.06 -12.56 2.57
C LYS A 229 18.75 -12.28 1.83
N ARG A 230 18.08 -11.20 2.19
CA ARG A 230 16.82 -10.77 1.57
C ARG A 230 17.05 -9.54 0.73
N GLU A 231 16.48 -9.56 -0.46
CA GLU A 231 16.44 -8.42 -1.37
C GLU A 231 14.99 -8.01 -1.56
N LEU A 232 14.73 -6.71 -1.57
CA LEU A 232 13.42 -6.12 -1.77
C LEU A 232 13.56 -4.97 -2.76
N ILE A 233 12.82 -5.01 -3.85
CA ILE A 233 12.58 -3.84 -4.71
C ILE A 233 11.17 -3.39 -4.41
N LEU A 234 10.99 -2.16 -3.93
CA LEU A 234 9.71 -1.68 -3.41
C LEU A 234 9.28 -0.42 -4.17
N LYS A 235 8.11 -0.48 -4.82
CA LYS A 235 7.39 0.69 -5.32
C LYS A 235 6.53 1.25 -4.20
N ALA A 236 6.79 2.50 -3.82
CA ALA A 236 5.96 3.26 -2.91
C ALA A 236 5.19 4.33 -3.70
N VAL A 237 3.89 4.46 -3.46
CA VAL A 237 3.02 5.46 -4.09
C VAL A 237 2.13 6.07 -3.01
N ALA A 238 2.04 7.39 -2.94
CA ALA A 238 1.09 8.06 -2.05
C ALA A 238 -0.11 8.64 -2.81
N CYS A 239 -1.22 8.80 -2.10
CA CYS A 239 -2.36 9.57 -2.56
C CYS A 239 -3.11 10.13 -1.35
N ASP A 240 -4.09 11.00 -1.60
CA ASP A 240 -5.11 11.31 -0.59
C ASP A 240 -6.50 10.79 -1.01
N ASP A 241 -7.32 10.55 0.01
CA ASP A 241 -8.74 10.23 -0.07
C ASP A 241 -9.49 11.32 0.71
N ILE A 242 -9.41 12.56 0.21
CA ILE A 242 -10.01 13.73 0.84
C ILE A 242 -10.92 14.40 -0.18
N ILE A 243 -12.17 14.63 0.22
CA ILE A 243 -13.17 15.30 -0.61
C ILE A 243 -12.97 16.80 -0.47
N ASP A 244 -12.39 17.45 -1.47
CA ASP A 244 -12.25 18.92 -1.48
C ASP A 244 -13.65 19.56 -1.58
N SER A 245 -13.98 20.49 -0.68
CA SER A 245 -15.25 21.23 -0.68
C SER A 245 -15.48 22.07 -1.94
N ASP A 246 -14.43 22.36 -2.69
CA ASP A 246 -14.40 23.40 -3.72
C ASP A 246 -14.77 22.90 -5.13
N HIS A 247 -15.05 21.61 -5.29
CA HIS A 247 -15.55 21.04 -6.56
C HIS A 247 -17.08 20.98 -6.68
N ASN A 248 -17.84 21.44 -5.68
CA ASN A 248 -19.29 21.65 -5.82
C ASN A 248 -19.64 23.00 -6.47
N GLY A 249 -19.04 23.23 -7.63
CA GLY A 249 -19.26 24.39 -8.47
C GLY A 249 -19.88 24.04 -9.81
N ASP A 250 -21.00 23.29 -9.85
CA ASP A 250 -22.08 23.60 -10.80
C ASP A 250 -23.41 22.96 -10.38
N GLY A 251 -24.48 23.74 -10.52
CA GLY A 251 -25.80 23.42 -10.03
C GLY A 251 -26.47 22.30 -10.83
N SER A 252 -26.76 21.18 -10.17
CA SER A 252 -27.96 20.39 -10.49
C SER A 252 -28.85 20.39 -9.27
N ASN A 253 -29.67 21.42 -9.18
CA ASN A 253 -30.83 21.46 -8.31
C ASN A 253 -31.89 20.50 -8.88
N CYS A 254 -31.75 19.20 -8.63
CA CYS A 254 -32.85 18.26 -8.75
C CYS A 254 -33.40 17.96 -7.35
N ASP A 255 -34.23 18.88 -6.87
CA ASP A 255 -35.22 18.61 -5.83
C ASP A 255 -36.07 17.40 -6.25
N SER A 256 -35.64 16.21 -5.85
CA SER A 256 -36.41 14.98 -5.93
C SER A 256 -36.65 14.53 -4.50
N LYS A 257 -37.72 15.08 -3.90
CA LYS A 257 -38.33 14.49 -2.71
C LYS A 257 -38.94 13.16 -3.10
N ASP A 258 -38.17 12.10 -2.97
CA ASP A 258 -38.71 10.75 -2.88
C ASP A 258 -38.29 10.14 -1.53
N ASP A 259 -39.18 10.32 -0.56
CA ASP A 259 -39.28 9.47 0.62
C ASP A 259 -39.64 8.07 0.15
N ASN A 260 -38.65 7.19 -0.01
CA ASN A 260 -38.87 5.76 0.12
C ASN A 260 -37.63 5.03 0.61
N GLY A 261 -37.80 4.32 1.73
CA GLY A 261 -36.76 3.63 2.47
C GLY A 261 -36.03 2.57 1.67
N GLY A 262 -34.81 2.91 1.26
CA GLY A 262 -33.75 1.99 0.87
C GLY A 262 -32.44 2.59 1.34
N GLY A 263 -31.97 2.15 2.50
CA GLY A 263 -30.76 2.69 3.14
C GLY A 263 -29.53 2.54 2.25
N ARG A 264 -29.19 3.59 1.49
CA ARG A 264 -27.82 3.84 1.04
C ARG A 264 -27.00 4.16 2.28
N LYS A 265 -26.19 3.19 2.73
CA LYS A 265 -25.22 3.38 3.79
C LYS A 265 -24.22 4.47 3.38
N ASP A 266 -24.16 5.51 4.21
CA ASP A 266 -23.06 6.44 4.45
C ASP A 266 -21.84 6.36 3.52
N GLY A 267 -21.80 7.24 2.51
CA GLY A 267 -20.62 7.55 1.71
C GLY A 267 -19.82 8.74 2.27
N GLY A 268 -19.96 9.07 3.55
CA GLY A 268 -19.09 10.04 4.21
C GLY A 268 -17.74 9.42 4.51
N GLY A 269 -16.95 9.11 3.47
CA GLY A 269 -15.62 8.53 3.59
C GLY A 269 -14.76 9.33 4.56
N ALA A 270 -14.07 8.65 5.47
CA ALA A 270 -13.11 9.30 6.34
C ALA A 270 -12.02 9.93 5.47
N SER A 271 -11.63 11.18 5.75
CA SER A 271 -10.50 11.84 5.07
C SER A 271 -9.20 11.14 5.45
N ARG A 272 -8.39 10.76 4.46
CA ARG A 272 -7.14 10.01 4.69
C ARG A 272 -6.02 10.44 3.77
N ILE A 273 -4.79 10.26 4.25
CA ILE A 273 -3.58 10.24 3.42
C ILE A 273 -3.07 8.80 3.42
N LEU A 274 -2.72 8.28 2.25
CA LEU A 274 -2.32 6.88 2.05
C LEU A 274 -0.93 6.81 1.44
N VAL A 275 -0.12 5.85 1.89
CA VAL A 275 1.15 5.49 1.25
C VAL A 275 1.15 3.99 1.03
N ARG A 276 0.93 3.56 -0.21
CA ARG A 276 1.00 2.15 -0.58
C ARG A 276 2.45 1.74 -0.83
N ILE A 277 2.80 0.53 -0.43
CA ILE A 277 4.06 -0.13 -0.78
C ILE A 277 3.77 -1.48 -1.43
N GLN A 278 4.53 -1.83 -2.48
CA GLN A 278 4.45 -3.12 -3.16
C GLN A 278 5.82 -3.53 -3.67
N SER A 279 6.16 -4.80 -3.47
CA SER A 279 7.36 -5.40 -4.02
C SER A 279 7.23 -5.57 -5.53
N LEU A 280 8.27 -5.22 -6.27
CA LEU A 280 8.42 -5.55 -7.67
C LEU A 280 9.36 -6.76 -7.82
N ASP A 281 9.08 -7.60 -8.81
CA ASP A 281 9.92 -8.72 -9.21
C ASP A 281 10.17 -8.73 -10.73
N CYS A 282 10.84 -9.76 -11.24
CA CYS A 282 11.12 -9.94 -12.67
C CYS A 282 9.87 -9.95 -13.56
N GLU A 283 8.72 -10.27 -12.98
CA GLU A 283 7.40 -10.21 -13.62
C GLU A 283 6.98 -8.76 -13.95
N ASP A 284 7.50 -7.80 -13.18
CA ASP A 284 7.21 -6.36 -13.27
C ASP A 284 8.28 -5.60 -14.08
N ASN A 285 9.08 -6.31 -14.88
CA ASN A 285 10.14 -5.70 -15.67
C ASN A 285 9.58 -4.65 -16.65
N GLY A 286 10.17 -3.45 -16.63
CA GLY A 286 9.72 -2.29 -17.39
C GLY A 286 8.79 -1.37 -16.61
N GLU A 287 8.29 -1.75 -15.42
CA GLU A 287 7.59 -0.85 -14.52
C GLU A 287 8.51 0.34 -14.17
N ASP A 288 7.98 1.57 -14.26
CA ASP A 288 8.73 2.82 -14.14
C ASP A 288 9.97 2.92 -15.09
N GLY A 289 9.99 2.15 -16.17
CA GLY A 289 11.13 2.08 -17.09
C GLY A 289 12.36 1.36 -16.51
N LEU A 290 12.20 0.62 -15.41
CA LEU A 290 13.28 -0.09 -14.74
C LEU A 290 13.48 -1.50 -15.30
N GLU A 291 14.75 -1.88 -15.44
CA GLU A 291 15.14 -3.27 -15.71
C GLU A 291 15.23 -4.05 -14.39
N ILE A 292 14.24 -4.90 -14.13
CA ILE A 292 14.14 -5.67 -12.88
C ILE A 292 14.69 -7.07 -13.10
N LEU A 293 15.99 -7.21 -12.86
CA LEU A 293 16.70 -8.49 -12.96
C LEU A 293 16.41 -9.39 -11.76
N PRO A 294 16.62 -10.72 -11.84
CA PRO A 294 16.59 -11.60 -10.68
C PRO A 294 17.55 -11.16 -9.57
N ALA A 295 17.25 -11.51 -8.32
CA ALA A 295 18.11 -11.17 -7.17
C ALA A 295 19.54 -11.65 -7.39
N LYS A 296 20.50 -10.73 -7.33
CA LYS A 296 21.92 -11.05 -7.59
C LYS A 296 22.50 -11.92 -6.48
N LYS A 297 22.04 -11.71 -5.24
CA LYS A 297 22.48 -12.42 -4.04
C LYS A 297 21.29 -12.59 -3.09
N GLY A 298 21.07 -13.82 -2.62
CA GLY A 298 20.02 -14.11 -1.65
C GLY A 298 18.67 -14.40 -2.32
N VAL A 299 17.59 -14.04 -1.63
CA VAL A 299 16.21 -14.33 -2.04
C VAL A 299 15.41 -13.03 -2.09
N ARG A 300 14.74 -12.78 -3.21
CA ARG A 300 13.78 -11.68 -3.32
C ARG A 300 12.49 -12.04 -2.57
N ILE A 301 12.05 -11.14 -1.69
CA ILE A 301 10.81 -11.32 -0.92
C ILE A 301 9.70 -10.49 -1.53
N LYS A 302 8.46 -10.99 -1.40
CA LYS A 302 7.26 -10.25 -1.81
C LYS A 302 6.66 -9.56 -0.58
N VAL A 303 6.38 -8.26 -0.71
CA VAL A 303 5.82 -7.41 0.33
C VAL A 303 4.74 -6.55 -0.28
N ASP A 304 3.55 -6.54 0.32
CA ASP A 304 2.46 -5.65 -0.06
C ASP A 304 1.91 -4.98 1.20
N GLY A 305 1.53 -3.71 1.13
CA GLY A 305 1.02 -3.01 2.30
C GLY A 305 1.01 -1.51 2.15
N GLY A 306 1.09 -0.80 3.27
CA GLY A 306 1.15 0.64 3.29
C GLY A 306 0.81 1.27 4.63
N PHE A 307 0.85 2.59 4.61
CA PHE A 307 0.49 3.47 5.71
C PHE A 307 -0.84 4.14 5.42
N VAL A 308 -1.68 4.21 6.43
CA VAL A 308 -2.93 4.97 6.44
C VAL A 308 -2.83 6.00 7.56
N PHE A 309 -2.95 7.27 7.18
CA PHE A 309 -3.04 8.39 8.10
C PHE A 309 -4.45 8.93 8.02
N GLN A 310 -5.12 8.99 9.16
CA GLN A 310 -6.48 9.52 9.27
C GLN A 310 -6.68 10.15 10.63
N LYS A 311 -7.72 10.96 10.82
CA LYS A 311 -8.05 11.43 12.17
C LYS A 311 -8.25 10.25 13.12
N CYS A 312 -7.65 10.35 14.30
CA CYS A 312 -7.73 9.33 15.32
C CYS A 312 -9.15 9.28 15.90
N PRO A 313 -9.81 8.11 15.93
CA PRO A 313 -11.08 7.98 16.64
C PRO A 313 -10.92 8.32 18.13
N ILE A 314 -11.84 9.12 18.67
CA ILE A 314 -11.81 9.56 20.08
C ILE A 314 -11.79 8.35 21.04
N ASP A 315 -12.44 7.26 20.66
CA ASP A 315 -12.53 6.05 21.46
C ASP A 315 -11.37 5.06 21.24
N HIS A 316 -10.40 5.39 20.39
CA HIS A 316 -9.31 4.50 20.02
C HIS A 316 -8.50 4.06 21.26
N PRO A 317 -8.26 2.74 21.47
CA PRO A 317 -7.64 2.23 22.69
C PRO A 317 -6.25 2.81 23.01
N MET A 318 -5.48 3.15 21.98
CA MET A 318 -4.15 3.73 22.14
C MET A 318 -4.19 5.25 22.40
N ALA A 319 -5.27 5.95 22.00
CA ALA A 319 -5.38 7.40 22.19
C ALA A 319 -5.73 7.77 23.63
N LYS A 320 -6.57 6.94 24.27
CA LYS A 320 -7.01 7.10 25.67
C LYS A 320 -5.88 7.02 26.69
N LYS A 321 -4.73 6.47 26.30
CA LYS A 321 -3.58 6.22 27.19
C LYS A 321 -2.45 7.21 26.98
N SER A 322 -2.38 7.85 25.81
CA SER A 322 -1.44 8.93 25.50
C SER A 322 -1.81 10.28 26.12
N SER A 323 -3.08 10.47 26.52
CA SER A 323 -3.57 11.67 27.20
C SER A 323 -3.34 11.56 28.72
N SER A 324 -2.11 11.76 29.19
CA SER A 324 -1.83 11.89 30.62
C SER A 324 -2.10 13.29 31.19
N ASP A 325 -2.53 14.24 30.35
CA ASP A 325 -2.89 15.60 30.74
C ASP A 325 -4.36 15.87 30.37
N ASP A 326 -5.17 16.21 31.36
CA ASP A 326 -6.60 16.61 31.23
C ASP A 326 -6.81 17.86 30.35
N ASP A 327 -5.73 18.51 29.88
CA ASP A 327 -5.76 19.80 29.14
C ASP A 327 -5.38 19.69 27.65
N ARG A 328 -5.06 18.49 27.14
CA ARG A 328 -4.95 18.29 25.69
C ARG A 328 -6.34 17.93 25.17
N ASP A 329 -6.99 18.88 24.50
CA ASP A 329 -8.10 18.58 23.59
C ASP A 329 -7.62 17.46 22.66
N GLY A 330 -7.99 16.21 22.98
CA GLY A 330 -7.58 14.99 22.27
C GLY A 330 -8.18 14.90 20.86
N ASP A 331 -8.61 16.04 20.33
CA ASP A 331 -9.51 16.17 19.20
C ASP A 331 -8.77 16.16 17.86
N ASP A 332 -7.44 16.29 17.84
CA ASP A 332 -6.65 16.43 16.60
C ASP A 332 -5.51 15.41 16.43
N LEU A 333 -5.53 14.28 17.15
CA LEU A 333 -4.56 13.22 16.89
C LEU A 333 -4.79 12.58 15.51
N ILE A 334 -3.71 12.15 14.87
CA ILE A 334 -3.74 11.32 13.66
C ILE A 334 -3.52 9.87 14.08
N LEU A 335 -4.39 8.96 13.66
CA LEU A 335 -4.12 7.53 13.75
C LEU A 335 -3.24 7.12 12.57
N LEU A 336 -1.99 6.77 12.88
CA LEU A 336 -1.08 6.11 11.95
C LEU A 336 -1.31 4.59 12.03
N THR A 337 -1.78 4.01 10.93
CA THR A 337 -1.88 2.56 10.75
C THR A 337 -0.88 2.11 9.71
N PHE A 338 -0.01 1.16 10.05
CA PHE A 338 0.89 0.51 9.10
C PHE A 338 0.51 -0.96 8.97
N THR A 339 0.09 -1.37 7.77
CA THR A 339 -0.27 -2.75 7.46
C THR A 339 0.64 -3.28 6.38
N PHE A 340 1.23 -4.46 6.56
CA PHE A 340 1.96 -5.12 5.49
C PHE A 340 1.87 -6.64 5.58
N SER A 341 1.89 -7.28 4.42
CA SER A 341 1.97 -8.71 4.22
C SER A 341 3.31 -9.05 3.59
N VAL A 342 4.01 -10.04 4.14
CA VAL A 342 5.30 -10.51 3.61
C VAL A 342 5.26 -12.01 3.36
N ASP A 343 5.69 -12.42 2.17
CA ASP A 343 6.04 -13.81 1.88
C ASP A 343 7.55 -13.97 2.12
N PRO A 344 7.97 -14.63 3.22
CA PRO A 344 9.38 -14.80 3.55
C PRO A 344 10.09 -15.80 2.62
N LYS A 345 9.37 -16.45 1.69
CA LYS A 345 9.85 -17.51 0.79
C LYS A 345 10.46 -18.68 1.57
N LEU A 346 9.74 -19.12 2.61
CA LEU A 346 10.11 -20.26 3.44
C LEU A 346 9.04 -21.35 3.31
N SER A 347 9.45 -22.58 2.99
CA SER A 347 8.54 -23.73 2.93
C SER A 347 7.94 -24.07 4.28
N ILE A 348 8.68 -23.81 5.35
CA ILE A 348 8.24 -23.94 6.75
C ILE A 348 8.69 -22.67 7.46
N LEU A 349 7.75 -22.01 8.14
CA LEU A 349 8.03 -20.83 8.96
C LEU A 349 8.41 -21.27 10.39
N PRO A 350 9.68 -21.17 10.82
CA PRO A 350 10.05 -21.61 12.16
C PRO A 350 9.45 -20.66 13.21
N GLN A 351 8.82 -21.22 14.25
CA GLN A 351 8.21 -20.42 15.31
C GLN A 351 9.22 -19.48 16.01
N SER A 352 10.48 -19.91 16.15
CA SER A 352 11.56 -19.08 16.70
C SER A 352 11.85 -17.85 15.85
N PHE A 353 11.82 -17.99 14.52
CA PHE A 353 11.98 -16.88 13.60
C PHE A 353 10.78 -15.94 13.66
N LEU A 354 9.55 -16.48 13.64
CA LEU A 354 8.33 -15.68 13.75
C LEU A 354 8.33 -14.86 15.05
N ASN A 355 8.64 -15.51 16.18
CA ASN A 355 8.73 -14.85 17.48
C ASN A 355 9.82 -13.76 17.49
N PHE A 356 11.00 -14.02 16.92
CA PHE A 356 12.06 -13.02 16.83
C PHE A 356 11.61 -11.83 15.96
N PHE A 357 11.07 -12.10 14.77
CA PHE A 357 10.65 -11.08 13.82
C PHE A 357 9.58 -10.18 14.44
N LEU A 358 8.51 -10.76 14.97
CA LEU A 358 7.39 -10.00 15.54
C LEU A 358 7.77 -9.34 16.87
N ARG A 359 8.29 -10.10 17.84
CA ARG A 359 8.48 -9.60 19.22
C ARG A 359 9.69 -8.69 19.37
N THR A 360 10.72 -8.90 18.55
CA THR A 360 12.00 -8.20 18.68
C THR A 360 12.19 -7.23 17.53
N ALA A 361 12.32 -7.74 16.30
CA ALA A 361 12.71 -6.91 15.16
C ALA A 361 11.67 -5.83 14.84
N MET A 362 10.41 -6.20 14.60
CA MET A 362 9.35 -5.26 14.23
C MET A 362 9.06 -4.22 15.30
N ARG A 363 8.97 -4.65 16.57
CA ARG A 363 8.80 -3.74 17.72
C ARG A 363 9.92 -2.69 17.78
N GLN A 364 11.17 -3.11 17.59
CA GLN A 364 12.32 -2.19 17.65
C GLN A 364 12.44 -1.31 16.42
N ILE A 365 12.17 -1.85 15.21
CA ILE A 365 12.12 -1.06 13.97
C ILE A 365 11.06 0.04 14.11
N TRP A 366 9.86 -0.30 14.58
CA TRP A 366 8.78 0.67 14.77
C TRP A 366 9.12 1.73 15.82
N GLY A 367 9.63 1.32 16.98
CA GLY A 367 10.03 2.26 18.02
C GLY A 367 11.16 3.20 17.57
N MET A 368 12.13 2.69 16.81
CA MET A 368 13.23 3.50 16.27
C MET A 368 12.74 4.43 15.15
N PHE A 369 11.84 3.96 14.29
CA PHE A 369 11.20 4.76 13.25
C PHE A 369 10.52 5.99 13.83
N LEU A 370 9.65 5.81 14.83
CA LEU A 370 8.96 6.91 15.49
C LEU A 370 9.94 7.84 16.21
N HIS A 371 10.92 7.29 16.93
CA HIS A 371 11.92 8.10 17.59
C HIS A 371 12.73 8.97 16.61
N VAL A 372 13.15 8.42 15.48
CA VAL A 372 13.88 9.20 14.47
C VAL A 372 12.98 10.25 13.86
N ALA A 373 11.68 9.98 13.67
CA ALA A 373 10.75 11.02 13.25
C ALA A 373 10.67 12.17 14.26
N GLU A 374 10.64 11.90 15.57
CA GLU A 374 10.73 12.97 16.59
C GLU A 374 12.03 13.76 16.45
N GLU A 375 13.17 13.10 16.27
CA GLU A 375 14.45 13.76 16.08
C GLU A 375 14.51 14.59 14.80
N VAL A 376 13.80 14.19 13.75
CA VAL A 376 13.62 14.99 12.53
C VAL A 376 12.78 16.22 12.82
N GLY A 377 11.65 16.07 13.54
CA GLY A 377 10.81 17.19 13.97
C GLY A 377 11.55 18.19 14.86
N ASP A 378 12.43 17.70 15.73
CA ASP A 378 13.30 18.49 16.59
C ASP A 378 14.52 19.12 15.87
N GLY A 379 14.71 18.84 14.58
CA GLY A 379 15.87 19.32 13.82
C GLY A 379 17.22 18.67 14.19
N LYS A 380 17.20 17.54 14.91
CA LYS A 380 18.41 16.79 15.33
C LYS A 380 19.01 15.91 14.21
N ARG A 381 18.31 15.79 13.08
CA ARG A 381 18.68 14.95 11.92
C ARG A 381 18.93 15.83 10.68
N PRO A 382 20.11 16.48 10.56
CA PRO A 382 20.36 17.49 9.52
C PRO A 382 20.15 16.98 8.09
N ALA A 383 20.53 15.73 7.79
CA ALA A 383 20.32 15.17 6.46
C ALA A 383 18.82 15.05 6.08
N HIS A 384 17.94 14.80 7.04
CA HIS A 384 16.50 14.80 6.79
C HIS A 384 15.97 16.23 6.70
N SER A 385 16.43 17.13 7.58
CA SER A 385 16.04 18.55 7.52
C SER A 385 16.41 19.21 6.19
N GLU A 386 17.61 18.94 5.67
CA GLU A 386 18.05 19.38 4.34
C GLU A 386 17.20 18.78 3.21
N ALA A 387 16.81 17.51 3.34
CA ALA A 387 15.93 16.87 2.36
C ALA A 387 14.51 17.41 2.38
N ILE A 388 13.99 17.75 3.57
CA ILE A 388 12.69 18.41 3.75
C ILE A 388 12.70 19.78 3.09
N GLU A 389 13.71 20.60 3.41
CA GLU A 389 13.84 21.94 2.84
C GLU A 389 13.95 21.90 1.31
N ARG A 390 14.81 21.03 0.78
CA ARG A 390 15.00 20.88 -0.67
C ARG A 390 13.73 20.42 -1.40
N LYS A 391 12.86 19.66 -0.75
CA LYS A 391 11.61 19.13 -1.34
C LYS A 391 10.37 19.86 -0.81
N ARG A 392 10.53 21.04 -0.20
CA ARG A 392 9.44 21.75 0.48
C ARG A 392 8.28 22.05 -0.48
N GLU A 393 8.54 22.85 -1.51
CA GLU A 393 7.54 23.21 -2.52
C GLU A 393 7.06 22.00 -3.34
N ALA A 394 7.95 21.06 -3.63
CA ALA A 394 7.65 19.93 -4.50
C ALA A 394 6.81 18.85 -3.82
N LEU A 395 6.89 18.69 -2.49
CA LEU A 395 6.28 17.56 -1.77
C LEU A 395 5.72 17.95 -0.40
N TYR A 396 6.52 18.55 0.47
CA TYR A 396 6.14 18.67 1.89
C TYR A 396 5.12 19.78 2.15
N ASP A 397 5.04 20.83 1.32
CA ASP A 397 3.95 21.81 1.38
C ASP A 397 2.62 21.17 0.98
N TRP A 398 2.63 20.30 -0.04
CA TRP A 398 1.45 19.51 -0.40
C TRP A 398 1.01 18.61 0.76
N VAL A 399 1.95 17.91 1.41
CA VAL A 399 1.65 17.09 2.60
C VAL A 399 1.01 17.93 3.69
N GLU A 400 1.55 19.11 4.00
CA GLU A 400 1.02 20.01 5.03
C GLU A 400 -0.41 20.45 4.69
N GLU A 401 -0.65 20.87 3.44
CA GLU A 401 -1.97 21.25 2.94
C GLU A 401 -2.98 20.10 3.11
N ARG A 402 -2.64 18.89 2.65
CA ARG A 402 -3.54 17.73 2.75
C ARG A 402 -3.77 17.31 4.20
N THR A 403 -2.78 17.47 5.08
CA THR A 403 -2.95 17.22 6.52
C THR A 403 -3.98 18.14 7.13
N ASN A 404 -3.90 19.43 6.81
CA ASN A 404 -4.86 20.42 7.28
C ASN A 404 -6.26 20.13 6.75
N ALA A 405 -6.39 19.79 5.46
CA ALA A 405 -7.68 19.40 4.86
C ALA A 405 -8.28 18.16 5.55
N MET A 406 -7.45 17.14 5.83
CA MET A 406 -7.87 15.93 6.53
C MET A 406 -8.42 16.21 7.93
N LEU A 407 -7.80 17.14 8.67
CA LEU A 407 -8.23 17.50 10.02
C LEU A 407 -9.45 18.43 10.01
N GLN A 408 -9.55 19.38 9.08
CA GLN A 408 -10.67 20.33 9.00
C GLN A 408 -12.03 19.67 8.67
N HIS A 409 -12.06 18.69 7.76
CA HIS A 409 -13.28 17.98 7.38
C HIS A 409 -13.93 17.18 8.52
N SER A 410 -13.21 16.99 9.62
CA SER A 410 -13.72 16.29 10.80
C SER A 410 -14.45 17.19 11.81
N LEU A 411 -14.29 18.51 11.71
CA LEU A 411 -14.91 19.50 12.61
C LEU A 411 -16.28 19.97 12.12
N SER A 412 -16.67 19.61 10.89
CA SER A 412 -17.91 20.06 10.24
C SER A 412 -19.09 19.08 10.35
N LYS A 413 -19.01 18.06 11.23
CA LYS A 413 -20.10 17.11 11.49
C LYS A 413 -20.68 17.26 12.89
#